data_AF-K5BCH2-F1
#
_entry.id   AF-K5BCH2-F1
#
_cell.length_a   1.000
_cell.length_b   1.000
_cell.length_c   1.000
_cell.angle_alpha   90.00
_cell.angle_beta   90.00
_cell.angle_gamma   90.00
#
_symmetry.space_group_name_H-M   'P 1'
#
loop_
_entity.id
_entity.type
_entity.pdbx_description
1 polymer ?
#
loop_
_entity_poly.entity_id
_entity_poly.type
_entity_poly.pdbx_seq_one_letter_code
_entity_poly.pdbx_strand_id
1 'polypeptide(L)'
;MNLFSADGRIEDPVGSRPHVGRAAICRFYDTFIGPRQVTYHPDVDVVMGSTAVRDGELEIVMGSVRLDVPVYIRYDIGSDDGGAEPRITALSAYWELPAMIGRFLRTGVGALPAGLQLARSLLANLGPVGALGFVGGLRGTWPQGKRRLETFLADARAGNEIAVHRLLAKGCRITLGDDQPMPTAELIARIAATRPRKVIASGFHLVAGLQQTDRRDILFAEVDPKPFAIKRIRYFTDHT
;
A
#
# COMPACT_ATOMS: atom_id res chain seq x y z
N MET A 1 -18.59 -11.42 8.28
CA MET A 1 -18.37 -9.96 8.26
C MET A 1 -18.14 -9.33 9.65
N ASN A 2 -17.93 -10.11 10.72
CA ASN A 2 -17.76 -9.57 12.08
C ASN A 2 -16.31 -9.23 12.42
N LEU A 3 -15.39 -9.21 11.44
CA LEU A 3 -13.97 -8.90 11.66
C LEU A 3 -13.70 -7.39 11.80
N PHE A 4 -14.54 -6.54 11.20
CA PHE A 4 -14.39 -5.08 11.24
C PHE A 4 -15.22 -4.45 12.38
N SER A 5 -14.72 -3.35 12.93
CA SER A 5 -15.50 -2.49 13.85
C SER A 5 -16.76 -1.96 13.15
N ALA A 6 -17.71 -1.44 13.92
CA ALA A 6 -18.95 -0.91 13.35
C ALA A 6 -18.70 0.19 12.29
N ASP A 7 -17.71 1.04 12.55
CA ASP A 7 -17.25 2.17 11.74
C ASP A 7 -16.02 1.86 10.87
N GLY A 8 -15.65 0.57 10.77
CA GLY A 8 -14.43 0.15 10.10
C GLY A 8 -14.31 0.67 8.68
N ARG A 9 -13.06 0.87 8.24
CA ARG A 9 -12.74 1.45 6.93
C ARG A 9 -11.90 0.51 6.07
N ILE A 10 -12.20 0.45 4.77
CA ILE A 10 -11.35 -0.14 3.74
C ILE A 10 -10.95 0.94 2.74
N GLU A 11 -9.67 1.04 2.42
CA GLU A 11 -9.14 1.83 1.33
C GLU A 11 -8.31 0.94 0.39
N ASP A 12 -8.85 0.67 -0.80
CA ASP A 12 -8.29 -0.29 -1.74
C ASP A 12 -8.49 0.17 -3.21
N PRO A 13 -7.44 0.64 -3.92
CA PRO A 13 -6.11 0.95 -3.40
C PRO A 13 -6.10 2.27 -2.60
N VAL A 14 -5.07 2.48 -1.79
CA VAL A 14 -4.81 3.78 -1.13
C VAL A 14 -4.66 4.90 -2.15
N GLY A 15 -5.33 6.03 -1.90
CA GLY A 15 -5.54 7.14 -2.84
C GLY A 15 -6.93 7.15 -3.49
N SER A 16 -7.72 6.09 -3.28
CA SER A 16 -9.13 6.03 -3.67
C SER A 16 -10.06 6.51 -2.54
N ARG A 17 -11.35 6.64 -2.83
CA ARG A 17 -12.35 6.97 -1.81
C ARG A 17 -12.56 5.75 -0.91
N PRO A 18 -12.44 5.88 0.43
CA PRO A 18 -12.61 4.76 1.33
C PRO A 18 -14.06 4.28 1.44
N HIS A 19 -14.22 2.97 1.68
CA HIS A 19 -15.46 2.32 2.09
C HIS A 19 -15.54 2.35 3.62
N VAL A 20 -16.57 2.97 4.18
CA VAL A 20 -16.70 3.17 5.63
C VAL A 20 -17.98 2.53 6.15
N GLY A 21 -17.86 1.78 7.25
CA GLY A 21 -18.93 1.06 7.91
C GLY A 21 -19.21 -0.32 7.30
N ARG A 22 -19.72 -1.24 8.14
CA ARG A 22 -19.93 -2.65 7.78
C ARG A 22 -20.73 -2.83 6.48
N ALA A 23 -21.79 -2.07 6.26
CA ALA A 23 -22.61 -2.20 5.05
C ALA A 23 -21.85 -1.85 3.75
N ALA A 24 -20.97 -0.83 3.79
CA ALA A 24 -20.14 -0.48 2.64
C ALA A 24 -19.06 -1.55 2.41
N ILE A 25 -18.49 -2.10 3.48
CA ILE A 25 -17.51 -3.19 3.43
C ILE A 25 -18.15 -4.48 2.88
N CYS A 26 -19.40 -4.81 3.24
CA CYS A 26 -20.13 -5.95 2.64
C CYS A 26 -20.24 -5.80 1.14
N ARG A 27 -20.72 -4.63 0.68
CA ARG A 27 -20.84 -4.36 -0.75
C ARG A 27 -19.50 -4.42 -1.45
N PHE A 28 -18.43 -3.90 -0.83
CA PHE A 28 -17.07 -4.03 -1.37
C PHE A 28 -16.69 -5.50 -1.53
N TYR A 29 -16.86 -6.34 -0.51
CA TYR A 29 -16.53 -7.75 -0.57
C TYR A 29 -17.33 -8.48 -1.65
N ASP A 30 -18.65 -8.34 -1.67
CA ASP A 30 -19.53 -9.00 -2.65
C ASP A 30 -19.24 -8.57 -4.09
N THR A 31 -18.69 -7.36 -4.26
CA THR A 31 -18.39 -6.79 -5.56
C THR A 31 -17.01 -7.16 -6.07
N PHE A 32 -15.99 -7.06 -5.21
CA PHE A 32 -14.58 -7.12 -5.60
C PHE A 32 -13.91 -8.44 -5.24
N ILE A 33 -14.27 -9.06 -4.11
CA ILE A 33 -13.56 -10.22 -3.56
C ILE A 33 -14.37 -11.50 -3.75
N GLY A 34 -15.59 -11.57 -3.19
CA GLY A 34 -16.44 -12.77 -3.17
C GLY A 34 -16.61 -13.53 -4.50
N PRO A 35 -16.85 -12.85 -5.65
CA PRO A 35 -17.05 -13.54 -6.91
C PRO A 35 -15.75 -13.93 -7.64
N ARG A 36 -14.57 -13.61 -7.09
CA ARG A 36 -13.28 -13.85 -7.72
C ARG A 36 -12.47 -14.86 -6.93
N GLN A 37 -11.67 -15.65 -7.66
CA GLN A 37 -10.63 -16.45 -7.04
C GLN A 37 -9.42 -15.54 -6.80
N VAL A 38 -9.26 -15.12 -5.54
CA VAL A 38 -8.14 -14.31 -5.07
C VAL A 38 -7.37 -15.11 -4.04
N THR A 39 -6.11 -15.44 -4.35
CA THR A 39 -5.19 -16.13 -3.44
C THR A 39 -4.14 -15.13 -2.96
N TYR A 40 -3.92 -15.07 -1.65
CA TYR A 40 -2.83 -14.27 -1.08
C TYR A 40 -1.59 -15.13 -0.84
N HIS A 41 -0.48 -14.70 -1.42
CA HIS A 41 0.85 -15.30 -1.23
C HIS A 41 1.65 -14.41 -0.28
N PRO A 42 1.75 -14.76 1.01
CA PRO A 42 2.49 -13.96 1.98
C PRO A 42 4.00 -14.01 1.73
N ASP A 43 4.67 -12.89 1.97
CA ASP A 43 6.14 -12.82 1.98
C ASP A 43 6.66 -12.45 3.38
N VAL A 44 6.14 -11.40 4.01
CA VAL A 44 6.41 -11.11 5.44
C VAL A 44 5.24 -10.37 6.09
N ASP A 45 4.97 -10.69 7.35
CA ASP A 45 4.02 -9.98 8.19
C ASP A 45 4.78 -9.26 9.30
N VAL A 46 4.72 -7.93 9.33
CA VAL A 46 5.35 -7.09 10.35
C VAL A 46 4.29 -6.56 11.31
N VAL A 47 4.45 -6.80 12.61
CA VAL A 47 3.48 -6.36 13.64
C VAL A 47 4.15 -5.39 14.61
N MET A 48 3.53 -4.22 14.79
CA MET A 48 3.98 -3.22 15.73
C MET A 48 2.79 -2.55 16.42
N GLY A 49 2.72 -2.69 17.74
CA GLY A 49 1.59 -2.20 18.52
C GLY A 49 0.27 -2.80 18.04
N SER A 50 -0.68 -1.95 17.67
CA SER A 50 -1.99 -2.35 17.15
C SER A 50 -2.08 -2.35 15.61
N THR A 51 -0.93 -2.32 14.93
CA THR A 51 -0.85 -2.31 13.47
C THR A 51 -0.11 -3.55 12.97
N ALA A 52 -0.70 -4.21 11.98
CA ALA A 52 -0.07 -5.29 11.23
C ALA A 52 0.08 -4.88 9.77
N VAL A 53 1.28 -5.05 9.20
CA VAL A 53 1.57 -4.76 7.79
C VAL A 53 2.02 -6.05 7.12
N ARG A 54 1.30 -6.46 6.08
CA ARG A 54 1.53 -7.69 5.34
C ARG A 54 2.08 -7.37 3.96
N ASP A 55 3.30 -7.82 3.69
CA ASP A 55 3.95 -7.81 2.38
C ASP A 55 3.63 -9.14 1.67
N GLY A 56 3.10 -9.08 0.45
CA GLY A 56 2.94 -10.28 -0.36
C GLY A 56 2.51 -10.00 -1.80
N GLU A 57 1.94 -11.02 -2.43
CA GLU A 57 1.35 -10.96 -3.77
C GLU A 57 -0.10 -11.48 -3.75
N LEU A 58 -0.96 -10.84 -4.51
CA LEU A 58 -2.33 -11.30 -4.76
C LEU A 58 -2.37 -11.96 -6.12
N GLU A 59 -2.62 -13.26 -6.15
CA GLU A 59 -2.95 -13.99 -7.36
C GLU A 59 -4.46 -13.85 -7.61
N ILE A 60 -4.81 -13.30 -8.77
CA ILE A 60 -6.19 -13.09 -9.20
C ILE A 60 -6.40 -13.91 -10.47
N VAL A 61 -7.34 -14.84 -10.44
CA VAL A 61 -7.71 -15.68 -11.60
C VAL A 61 -9.00 -15.16 -12.22
N MET A 62 -8.96 -14.90 -13.53
CA MET A 62 -10.07 -14.40 -14.34
C MET A 62 -10.18 -15.20 -15.64
N GLY A 63 -11.00 -16.26 -15.63
CA GLY A 63 -11.09 -17.18 -16.76
C GLY A 63 -9.75 -17.87 -17.00
N SER A 64 -9.16 -17.68 -18.18
CA SER A 64 -7.82 -18.20 -18.53
C SER A 64 -6.66 -17.29 -18.12
N VAL A 65 -6.95 -16.10 -17.61
CA VAL A 65 -5.92 -15.11 -17.23
C VAL A 65 -5.63 -15.23 -15.75
N ARG A 66 -4.35 -15.35 -15.40
CA ARG A 66 -3.84 -15.29 -14.04
C ARG A 66 -2.95 -14.06 -13.87
N LEU A 67 -3.17 -13.31 -12.80
CA LEU A 67 -2.47 -12.08 -12.52
C LEU A 67 -1.91 -12.08 -11.09
N ASP A 68 -0.60 -11.93 -10.98
CA ASP A 68 0.07 -11.71 -9.69
C ASP A 68 0.30 -10.21 -9.48
N VAL A 69 -0.27 -9.67 -8.40
CA VAL A 69 -0.21 -8.25 -8.04
C VAL A 69 0.56 -8.11 -6.73
N PRO A 70 1.78 -7.52 -6.75
CA PRO A 70 2.49 -7.22 -5.54
C PRO A 70 1.72 -6.18 -4.71
N VAL A 71 1.58 -6.43 -3.42
CA VAL A 71 0.80 -5.58 -2.50
C VAL A 71 1.51 -5.42 -1.15
N TYR A 72 1.23 -4.30 -0.48
CA TYR A 72 1.32 -4.20 0.98
C TYR A 72 -0.07 -3.97 1.54
N ILE A 73 -0.49 -4.73 2.55
CA ILE A 73 -1.79 -4.57 3.20
C ILE A 73 -1.55 -4.22 4.67
N ARG A 74 -1.99 -3.04 5.07
CA ARG A 74 -1.95 -2.59 6.45
C ARG A 74 -3.30 -2.81 7.11
N TYR A 75 -3.29 -3.37 8.30
CA TYR A 75 -4.42 -3.53 9.20
C TYR A 75 -4.16 -2.71 10.45
N ASP A 76 -5.10 -1.83 10.79
CA ASP A 76 -5.16 -1.19 12.09
C ASP A 76 -6.22 -1.94 12.92
N ILE A 77 -5.79 -2.40 14.08
CA ILE A 77 -6.58 -3.21 15.00
C ILE A 77 -6.94 -2.32 16.19
N GLY A 78 -8.18 -2.41 16.63
CA GLY A 78 -8.67 -1.69 17.80
C GLY A 78 -9.76 -2.49 18.51
N SER A 79 -10.27 -1.92 19.59
CA SER A 79 -11.44 -2.46 20.29
C SER A 79 -12.70 -1.86 19.66
N ASP A 80 -13.76 -2.66 19.46
CA ASP A 80 -15.09 -2.14 19.12
C ASP A 80 -15.68 -1.51 20.39
N ASP A 81 -16.37 -0.37 20.29
CA ASP A 81 -17.04 0.27 21.43
C ASP A 81 -18.04 -0.74 22.06
N GLY A 82 -17.64 -1.35 23.18
CA GLY A 82 -18.42 -2.34 23.92
C GLY A 82 -18.08 -3.83 23.71
N GLY A 83 -17.06 -4.17 22.92
CA GLY A 83 -16.63 -5.56 22.68
C GLY A 83 -15.22 -5.88 23.23
N ALA A 84 -15.05 -7.04 23.87
CA ALA A 84 -13.75 -7.51 24.36
C ALA A 84 -12.81 -8.05 23.26
N GLU A 85 -13.34 -8.36 22.06
CA GLU A 85 -12.55 -8.92 20.96
C GLU A 85 -11.91 -7.83 20.09
N PRO A 86 -10.64 -7.98 19.68
CA PRO A 86 -10.01 -7.08 18.73
C PRO A 86 -10.72 -7.13 17.38
N ARG A 87 -10.92 -5.95 16.78
CA ARG A 87 -11.54 -5.76 15.47
C ARG A 87 -10.63 -4.93 14.57
N ILE A 88 -10.77 -5.12 13.27
CA ILE A 88 -10.09 -4.28 12.27
C ILE A 88 -10.85 -2.95 12.18
N THR A 89 -10.18 -1.86 12.54
CA THR A 89 -10.71 -0.49 12.43
C THR A 89 -10.40 0.11 11.06
N ALA A 90 -9.25 -0.22 10.48
CA ALA A 90 -8.90 0.17 9.12
C ALA A 90 -8.10 -0.91 8.38
N LEU A 91 -8.36 -1.02 7.07
CA LEU A 91 -7.55 -1.78 6.12
C LEU A 91 -7.15 -0.86 4.98
N SER A 92 -5.85 -0.75 4.75
CA SER A 92 -5.27 0.05 3.67
C SER A 92 -4.43 -0.86 2.76
N ALA A 93 -4.86 -1.03 1.51
CA ALA A 93 -4.16 -1.83 0.51
C ALA A 93 -3.36 -0.93 -0.45
N TYR A 94 -2.06 -1.18 -0.54
CA TYR A 94 -1.12 -0.44 -1.38
C TYR A 94 -0.67 -1.34 -2.53
N TRP A 95 -1.10 -1.03 -3.75
CA TRP A 95 -0.71 -1.74 -4.98
C TRP A 95 -0.84 -0.83 -6.20
N GLU A 96 -0.16 -1.21 -7.29
CA GLU A 96 -0.07 -0.42 -8.53
C GLU A 96 -0.95 -1.01 -9.65
N LEU A 97 -1.98 -0.27 -10.06
CA LEU A 97 -2.82 -0.59 -11.24
C LEU A 97 -2.07 -0.69 -12.59
N PRO A 98 -1.03 0.13 -12.89
CA PRO A 98 -0.38 0.16 -14.21
C PRO A 98 0.37 -1.12 -14.57
N ALA A 99 0.89 -1.85 -13.57
CA ALA A 99 1.57 -3.13 -13.79
C ALA A 99 0.62 -4.19 -14.37
N MET A 100 -0.66 -4.14 -13.98
CA MET A 100 -1.75 -4.99 -14.47
C MET A 100 -2.06 -4.71 -15.95
N ILE A 101 -2.16 -3.43 -16.33
CA ILE A 101 -2.44 -3.02 -17.72
C ILE A 101 -1.28 -3.42 -18.66
N GLY A 102 -0.03 -3.27 -18.21
CA GLY A 102 1.15 -3.64 -19.00
C GLY A 102 1.28 -5.14 -19.30
N ARG A 103 0.90 -6.02 -18.36
CA ARG A 103 0.89 -7.48 -18.58
C ARG A 103 -0.22 -7.89 -19.54
N PHE A 104 -1.38 -7.22 -19.45
CA PHE A 104 -2.52 -7.44 -20.34
C PHE A 104 -2.25 -7.01 -21.79
N LEU A 105 -1.57 -5.87 -21.99
CA LEU A 105 -1.17 -5.41 -23.34
C LEU A 105 -0.12 -6.34 -23.99
N ARG A 106 0.73 -7.02 -23.21
CA ARG A 106 1.71 -7.99 -23.72
C ARG A 106 1.13 -9.33 -24.12
N THR A 107 -0.10 -9.66 -23.69
CA THR A 107 -0.73 -10.96 -23.97
C THR A 107 -1.44 -11.03 -25.35
N GLY A 108 -1.42 -9.94 -26.12
CA GLY A 108 -1.84 -9.92 -27.53
C GLY A 108 -3.36 -9.90 -27.76
N VAL A 109 -3.75 -9.78 -29.04
CA VAL A 109 -5.12 -9.48 -29.54
C VAL A 109 -6.21 -10.44 -29.02
N GLY A 110 -5.84 -11.67 -28.62
CA GLY A 110 -6.75 -12.65 -28.01
C GLY A 110 -7.21 -12.31 -26.59
N ALA A 111 -6.58 -11.36 -25.92
CA ALA A 111 -6.97 -10.91 -24.58
C ALA A 111 -8.12 -9.90 -24.61
N LEU A 112 -8.38 -9.23 -25.75
CA LEU A 112 -9.35 -8.13 -25.88
C LEU A 112 -10.72 -8.38 -25.23
N PRO A 113 -11.37 -9.56 -25.35
CA PRO A 113 -12.65 -9.82 -24.70
C PRO A 113 -12.53 -9.81 -23.17
N ALA A 114 -11.45 -10.39 -22.63
CA ALA A 114 -11.17 -10.41 -21.20
C ALA A 114 -10.83 -9.01 -20.66
N GLY A 115 -10.17 -8.17 -21.46
CA GLY A 115 -9.86 -6.78 -21.11
C GLY A 115 -11.05 -5.86 -21.17
N LEU A 116 -11.94 -6.08 -22.14
CA LEU A 116 -13.22 -5.38 -22.21
C LEU A 116 -14.14 -5.83 -21.08
N GLN A 117 -14.12 -7.12 -20.71
CA GLN A 117 -14.85 -7.65 -19.56
C GLN A 117 -14.25 -7.12 -18.25
N LEU A 118 -12.93 -6.99 -18.13
CA LEU A 118 -12.24 -6.34 -16.99
C LEU A 118 -12.62 -4.86 -16.90
N ALA A 119 -12.51 -4.10 -17.98
CA ALA A 119 -12.90 -2.70 -18.02
C ALA A 119 -14.39 -2.52 -17.72
N ARG A 120 -15.26 -3.39 -18.26
CA ARG A 120 -16.72 -3.36 -18.04
C ARG A 120 -17.11 -3.84 -16.65
N SER A 121 -16.40 -4.80 -16.05
CA SER A 121 -16.63 -5.25 -14.68
C SER A 121 -15.98 -4.35 -13.64
N LEU A 122 -15.01 -3.52 -14.02
CA LEU A 122 -14.58 -2.36 -13.24
C LEU A 122 -15.63 -1.25 -13.36
N LEU A 123 -16.03 -0.85 -14.58
CA LEU A 123 -16.99 0.24 -14.82
C LEU A 123 -18.41 -0.04 -14.32
N ALA A 124 -18.95 -1.25 -14.50
CA ALA A 124 -20.30 -1.62 -14.08
C ALA A 124 -20.42 -1.76 -12.56
N ASN A 125 -19.34 -2.12 -11.88
CA ASN A 125 -19.33 -2.38 -10.45
C ASN A 125 -18.79 -1.21 -9.62
N LEU A 126 -18.04 -0.28 -10.22
CA LEU A 126 -17.60 0.97 -9.59
C LEU A 126 -18.68 2.06 -9.62
N GLY A 127 -19.65 1.96 -10.54
CA GLY A 127 -20.61 3.03 -10.81
C GLY A 127 -19.93 4.34 -11.28
N PRO A 128 -20.71 5.31 -11.78
CA PRO A 128 -20.17 6.58 -12.29
C PRO A 128 -19.41 7.41 -11.21
N VAL A 129 -19.66 7.14 -9.93
CA VAL A 129 -18.98 7.80 -8.79
C VAL A 129 -17.65 7.10 -8.42
N GLY A 130 -17.54 5.78 -8.57
CA GLY A 130 -16.30 5.03 -8.33
C GLY A 130 -15.28 5.16 -9.45
N ALA A 131 -15.71 5.34 -10.70
CA ALA A 131 -14.80 5.61 -11.82
C ALA A 131 -14.03 6.93 -11.64
N LEU A 132 -14.65 7.97 -11.04
CA LEU A 132 -13.98 9.23 -10.71
C LEU A 132 -13.03 9.11 -9.50
N GLY A 133 -13.38 8.29 -8.50
CA GLY A 133 -12.48 7.95 -7.38
C GLY A 133 -11.28 7.09 -7.82
N PHE A 134 -11.46 6.27 -8.85
CA PHE A 134 -10.41 5.46 -9.50
C PHE A 134 -9.44 6.32 -10.32
N VAL A 135 -9.94 7.38 -10.97
CA VAL A 135 -9.10 8.46 -11.56
C VAL A 135 -8.37 9.26 -10.47
N GLY A 136 -8.93 9.35 -9.26
CA GLY A 136 -8.23 9.81 -8.05
C GLY A 136 -7.04 8.92 -7.68
N GLY A 137 -7.16 7.60 -7.78
CA GLY A 137 -6.04 6.66 -7.66
C GLY A 137 -5.01 6.78 -8.77
N LEU A 138 -5.39 7.33 -9.94
CA LEU A 138 -4.47 7.73 -11.00
C LEU A 138 -3.83 9.13 -10.76
N ARG A 139 -4.24 9.86 -9.72
CA ARG A 139 -3.52 11.05 -9.22
C ARG A 139 -2.59 10.58 -8.11
N GLY A 140 -1.30 10.53 -8.41
CA GLY A 140 -0.31 10.07 -7.44
C GLY A 140 1.11 10.33 -7.87
N THR A 141 2.06 9.94 -7.03
CA THR A 141 3.48 10.00 -7.35
C THR A 141 3.89 8.79 -8.18
N TRP A 142 3.59 8.89 -9.48
CA TRP A 142 4.01 8.06 -10.61
C TRP A 142 5.54 7.89 -10.69
N PRO A 143 6.15 7.13 -11.65
CA PRO A 143 7.52 6.57 -11.56
C PRO A 143 8.62 7.48 -11.00
N GLN A 144 8.50 8.80 -11.19
CA GLN A 144 9.32 9.79 -10.53
C GLN A 144 9.34 9.68 -8.99
N GLY A 145 8.20 9.50 -8.32
CA GLY A 145 8.13 9.32 -6.87
C GLY A 145 8.89 8.10 -6.39
N LYS A 146 8.71 6.96 -7.08
CA LYS A 146 9.48 5.73 -6.81
C LYS A 146 10.98 5.97 -6.98
N ARG A 147 11.39 6.58 -8.09
CA ARG A 147 12.80 6.95 -8.32
C ARG A 147 13.35 7.88 -7.24
N ARG A 148 12.55 8.84 -6.77
CA ARG A 148 12.93 9.76 -5.69
C ARG A 148 13.06 9.03 -4.35
N LEU A 149 12.16 8.10 -4.03
CA LEU A 149 12.30 7.26 -2.85
C LEU A 149 13.49 6.30 -2.96
N GLU A 150 13.74 5.71 -4.13
CA GLU A 150 14.91 4.88 -4.38
C GLU A 150 16.21 5.69 -4.20
N THR A 151 16.24 6.94 -4.68
CA THR A 151 17.35 7.86 -4.46
C THR A 151 17.52 8.19 -2.98
N PHE A 152 16.41 8.50 -2.28
CA PHE A 152 16.41 8.72 -0.83
C PHE A 152 16.99 7.51 -0.07
N LEU A 153 16.56 6.29 -0.41
CA LEU A 153 17.05 5.06 0.19
C LEU A 153 18.53 4.83 -0.13
N ALA A 154 18.97 5.13 -1.35
CA ALA A 154 20.37 5.03 -1.75
C ALA A 154 21.25 6.04 -1.00
N ASP A 155 20.82 7.30 -0.89
CA ASP A 155 21.51 8.36 -0.16
C ASP A 155 21.61 8.03 1.34
N ALA A 156 20.53 7.55 1.95
CA ALA A 156 20.53 7.09 3.34
C ALA A 156 21.51 5.92 3.53
N ARG A 157 21.55 4.96 2.60
CA ARG A 157 22.52 3.86 2.65
C ARG A 157 23.97 4.30 2.50
N ALA A 158 24.20 5.37 1.75
CA ALA A 158 25.52 5.97 1.59
C ALA A 158 25.91 6.90 2.77
N GLY A 159 25.04 7.10 3.76
CA GLY A 159 25.27 8.06 4.85
C GLY A 159 25.21 9.53 4.41
N ASN A 160 24.60 9.81 3.25
CA ASN A 160 24.50 11.17 2.71
C ASN A 160 23.35 11.93 3.36
N GLU A 161 23.55 12.35 4.62
CA GLU A 161 22.52 13.02 5.42
C GLU A 161 21.97 14.29 4.74
N ILE A 162 22.84 15.05 4.07
CA ILE A 162 22.45 16.29 3.38
C ILE A 162 21.45 16.01 2.26
N ALA A 163 21.69 14.96 1.46
CA ALA A 163 20.77 14.58 0.38
C ALA A 163 19.45 14.01 0.91
N VAL A 164 19.50 13.22 1.98
CA VAL A 164 18.33 12.73 2.71
C VAL A 164 17.48 13.92 3.17
N HIS A 165 18.07 14.86 3.89
CA HIS A 165 17.38 16.05 4.41
C HIS A 165 16.77 16.92 3.32
N ARG A 166 17.38 16.99 2.13
CA ARG A 166 16.86 17.77 0.99
C ARG A 166 15.53 17.24 0.46
N LEU A 167 15.26 15.94 0.61
CA LEU A 167 14.02 15.32 0.17
C LEU A 167 12.93 15.32 1.25
N LEU A 168 13.27 15.68 2.50
CA LEU A 168 12.31 15.82 3.59
C LEU A 168 11.64 17.20 3.55
N ALA A 169 10.32 17.23 3.71
CA ALA A 169 9.61 18.48 3.94
C ALA A 169 10.02 19.11 5.29
N LYS A 170 9.87 20.44 5.40
CA LYS A 170 10.03 21.12 6.69
C LYS A 170 9.02 20.55 7.69
N GLY A 171 9.49 20.09 8.84
CA GLY A 171 8.65 19.47 9.87
C GLY A 171 8.21 18.04 9.52
N CYS A 172 8.93 17.35 8.63
CA CYS A 172 8.65 15.95 8.32
C CYS A 172 8.58 15.10 9.59
N ARG A 173 7.48 14.35 9.76
CA ARG A 173 7.28 13.48 10.91
C ARG A 173 7.85 12.09 10.61
N ILE A 174 8.91 11.73 11.33
CA ILE A 174 9.54 10.42 11.22
C ILE A 174 9.22 9.63 12.50
N THR A 175 8.66 8.43 12.34
CA THR A 175 8.30 7.56 13.46
C THR A 175 8.72 6.11 13.24
N LEU A 176 9.08 5.44 14.33
CA LEU A 176 9.01 3.99 14.44
C LEU A 176 7.54 3.62 14.70
N GLY A 177 6.98 2.75 13.87
CA GLY A 177 5.55 2.53 13.81
C GLY A 177 4.80 3.82 13.47
N ASP A 178 3.61 4.00 14.04
CA ASP A 178 2.79 5.18 13.78
C ASP A 178 3.16 6.40 14.63
N ASP A 179 3.67 6.16 15.84
CA ASP A 179 3.57 7.15 16.89
C ASP A 179 4.92 7.53 17.48
N GLN A 180 5.83 6.56 17.65
CA GLN A 180 7.09 6.73 18.36
C GLN A 180 8.05 7.59 17.53
N PRO A 181 8.35 8.84 17.93
CA PRO A 181 9.24 9.70 17.16
C PRO A 181 10.63 9.07 17.01
N MET A 182 11.18 9.15 15.80
CA MET A 182 12.50 8.62 15.48
C MET A 182 13.36 9.72 14.83
N PRO A 183 14.58 10.01 15.33
CA PRO A 183 15.49 10.96 14.70
C PRO A 183 15.88 10.55 13.28
N THR A 184 16.15 11.53 12.41
CA THR A 184 16.61 11.26 11.03
C THR A 184 17.89 10.43 11.00
N ALA A 185 18.84 10.67 11.90
CA ALA A 185 20.08 9.90 12.00
C ALA A 185 19.82 8.42 12.30
N GLU A 186 18.85 8.11 13.16
CA GLU A 186 18.45 6.73 13.46
C GLU A 186 17.78 6.07 12.24
N LEU A 187 16.89 6.79 11.54
CA LEU A 187 16.30 6.31 10.30
C LEU A 187 17.39 5.97 9.26
N ILE A 188 18.38 6.84 9.08
CA ILE A 188 19.50 6.64 8.16
C ILE A 188 20.29 5.40 8.56
N ALA A 189 20.65 5.24 9.84
CA ALA A 189 21.37 4.07 10.33
C ALA A 189 20.61 2.77 10.08
N ARG A 190 19.29 2.76 10.32
CA ARG A 190 18.41 1.60 10.03
C ARG A 190 18.36 1.28 8.54
N ILE A 191 18.19 2.29 7.68
CA ILE A 191 18.17 2.09 6.22
C ILE A 191 19.53 1.61 5.71
N ALA A 192 20.64 2.14 6.24
CA ALA A 192 22.00 1.74 5.85
C ALA A 192 22.28 0.25 6.07
N ALA A 193 21.68 -0.35 7.11
CA ALA A 193 21.76 -1.78 7.39
C ALA A 193 20.85 -2.65 6.50
N THR A 194 20.09 -2.07 5.56
CA THR A 194 19.09 -2.79 4.77
C THR A 194 19.39 -2.76 3.27
N ARG A 195 18.72 -3.64 2.52
CA ARG A 195 18.63 -3.61 1.06
C ARG A 195 17.16 -3.44 0.63
N PRO A 196 16.83 -2.44 -0.21
CA PRO A 196 15.49 -2.32 -0.77
C PRO A 196 15.14 -3.53 -1.64
N ARG A 197 13.91 -4.03 -1.51
CA ARG A 197 13.40 -5.15 -2.34
C ARG A 197 12.28 -4.71 -3.28
N LYS A 198 11.20 -4.18 -2.70
CA LYS A 198 9.95 -3.88 -3.40
C LYS A 198 9.48 -2.49 -3.03
N VAL A 199 9.32 -1.62 -4.03
CA VAL A 199 8.73 -0.28 -3.87
C VAL A 199 7.39 -0.22 -4.62
N ILE A 200 6.34 0.18 -3.93
CA ILE A 200 4.99 0.36 -4.46
C ILE A 200 4.58 1.83 -4.25
N ALA A 201 3.90 2.39 -5.25
CA ALA A 201 3.26 3.71 -5.16
C ALA A 201 1.74 3.56 -5.20
N SER A 202 1.04 4.20 -4.26
CA SER A 202 -0.43 4.19 -4.17
C SER A 202 -0.91 5.58 -3.72
N GLY A 203 -1.51 6.34 -4.65
CA GLY A 203 -1.84 7.75 -4.41
C GLY A 203 -0.60 8.59 -4.08
N PHE A 204 -0.60 9.26 -2.92
CA PHE A 204 0.53 10.03 -2.38
C PHE A 204 1.36 9.26 -1.35
N HIS A 205 1.24 7.94 -1.35
CA HIS A 205 2.01 7.05 -0.48
C HIS A 205 2.98 6.22 -1.31
N LEU A 206 4.19 6.09 -0.80
CA LEU A 206 5.21 5.19 -1.30
C LEU A 206 5.54 4.19 -0.19
N VAL A 207 5.59 2.91 -0.51
CA VAL A 207 5.87 1.84 0.45
C VAL A 207 7.05 1.04 -0.04
N ALA A 208 8.07 0.88 0.81
CA ALA A 208 9.28 0.14 0.50
C ALA A 208 9.51 -0.99 1.51
N GLY A 209 9.69 -2.20 1.00
CA GLY A 209 10.15 -3.34 1.76
C GLY A 209 11.68 -3.34 1.79
N LEU A 210 12.23 -3.45 3.00
CA LEU A 210 13.66 -3.37 3.30
C LEU A 210 14.09 -4.70 3.91
N GLN A 211 15.16 -5.29 3.40
CA GLN A 211 15.69 -6.57 3.87
C GLN A 211 16.96 -6.35 4.68
N GLN A 212 17.00 -6.87 5.90
CA GLN A 212 18.22 -7.08 6.68
C GLN A 212 18.66 -8.55 6.57
N THR A 213 19.74 -8.94 7.24
CA THR A 213 20.23 -10.33 7.17
C THR A 213 19.21 -11.34 7.72
N ASP A 214 18.51 -10.98 8.79
CA ASP A 214 17.64 -11.84 9.59
C ASP A 214 16.18 -11.37 9.67
N ARG A 215 15.91 -10.10 9.34
CA ARG A 215 14.56 -9.52 9.39
C ARG A 215 14.19 -8.69 8.17
N ARG A 216 12.92 -8.35 8.06
CA ARG A 216 12.39 -7.46 7.03
C ARG A 216 11.61 -6.33 7.68
N ASP A 217 11.87 -5.14 7.17
CA ASP A 217 11.29 -3.89 7.63
C ASP A 217 10.47 -3.27 6.50
N ILE A 218 9.48 -2.46 6.85
CA ILE A 218 8.62 -1.79 5.88
C ILE A 218 8.61 -0.29 6.17
N LEU A 219 8.95 0.50 5.17
CA LEU A 219 8.93 1.96 5.23
C LEU A 219 7.75 2.50 4.43
N PHE A 220 6.89 3.27 5.09
CA PHE A 220 5.87 4.09 4.45
C PHE A 220 6.34 5.53 4.37
N ALA A 221 6.26 6.14 3.21
CA ALA A 221 6.51 7.56 2.97
C ALA A 221 5.27 8.22 2.37
N GLU A 222 4.78 9.27 3.03
CA GLU A 222 3.76 10.17 2.47
C GLU A 222 4.46 11.37 1.81
N VAL A 223 4.05 11.73 0.60
CA VAL A 223 4.78 12.68 -0.23
C VAL A 223 3.90 13.78 -0.81
N ASP A 224 4.46 14.98 -0.91
CA ASP A 224 3.98 15.99 -1.85
C ASP A 224 4.59 15.74 -3.22
N PRO A 225 3.83 15.86 -4.33
CA PRO A 225 4.36 15.67 -5.67
C PRO A 225 5.05 16.92 -6.24
N LYS A 226 4.71 18.14 -5.78
CA LYS A 226 5.16 19.41 -6.37
C LYS A 226 5.28 20.56 -5.33
N PRO A 227 6.50 20.97 -4.95
CA PRO A 227 7.76 20.27 -5.18
C PRO A 227 7.74 18.88 -4.51
N PHE A 228 8.54 17.94 -5.01
CA PHE A 228 8.62 16.63 -4.36
C PHE A 228 9.20 16.78 -2.96
N ALA A 229 8.47 16.35 -1.93
CA ALA A 229 8.94 16.34 -0.55
C ALA A 229 8.26 15.24 0.25
N ILE A 230 9.02 14.55 1.09
CA ILE A 230 8.50 13.53 2.00
C ILE A 230 8.02 14.23 3.29
N LYS A 231 6.72 14.14 3.58
CA LYS A 231 6.08 14.80 4.73
C LYS A 231 5.98 13.92 5.97
N ARG A 232 5.89 12.60 5.77
CA ARG A 232 5.79 11.64 6.86
C ARG A 232 6.53 10.36 6.46
N ILE A 233 7.32 9.84 7.39
CA ILE A 233 7.95 8.52 7.29
C ILE A 233 7.49 7.70 8.49
N ARG A 234 6.99 6.50 8.23
CA ARG A 234 6.71 5.49 9.26
C ARG A 234 7.51 4.24 8.94
N TYR A 235 8.32 3.81 9.89
CA TYR A 235 9.17 2.65 9.76
C TYR A 235 8.63 1.53 10.63
N PHE A 236 8.26 0.40 10.02
CA PHE A 236 7.78 -0.79 10.71
C PHE A 236 8.87 -1.85 10.67
N THR A 237 9.08 -2.50 11.82
CA THR A 237 10.03 -3.59 12.02
C THR A 237 9.44 -4.49 13.08
N ASP A 238 9.67 -5.79 13.00
CA ASP A 238 9.22 -6.69 14.06
C ASP A 238 9.97 -6.39 15.36
N HIS A 239 9.25 -6.40 16.47
CA HIS A 239 9.85 -6.22 17.78
C HIS A 239 10.88 -7.32 18.04
N THR A 240 12.11 -6.89 18.35
CA THR A 240 13.10 -7.73 19.02
C THR A 240 12.76 -7.81 20.50
#